data_AF-A0A832JEV7-F1
#
_entry.id   AF-A0A832JEV7-F1
#
_cell.length_a   1.000
_cell.length_b   1.000
_cell.length_c   1.000
_cell.angle_alpha   90.00
_cell.angle_beta   90.00
_cell.angle_gamma   90.00
#
_symmetry.space_group_name_H-M   'P 1'
#
loop_
_entity.id
_entity.type
_entity.pdbx_description
1 polymer ?
#
loop_
_entity_poly.entity_id
_entity_poly.type
_entity_poly.pdbx_seq_one_letter_code
_entity_poly.pdbx_strand_id
1 'polypeptide(L)'
;MTLRISAKRGFTHRWAASKRASNSCRGQSTLVSPRGKRSPRALPNLTLEGRNRQSGSGSEGQGRRETRGGEDRKGVVRLETLTPQGRWLMDKRSVHFLYEVGLLAQIQRSGLAFLGFGRQSVAEHSFRMAHVALILAHWHPEKVDEAKLLRLCLFHDVPEVRTGDHHYVNRRYVTERLADVLLDLEQDTPYGRDLSEWVLEFEKGDSPEAQLARDADQLEMLLFLKEQRDKGYEVPELWIRACRQRLLTKTAQALAEVILTTRFDEWWQHRWGETREFRP
;
A
#
# COMPACT_ATOMS: atom_id res chain seq x y z
N MET A 1 0.58 -16.41 -44.34
CA MET A 1 -0.46 -16.00 -43.37
C MET A 1 0.29 -15.73 -42.07
N THR A 2 0.73 -14.49 -41.88
CA THR A 2 1.81 -14.14 -40.93
C THR A 2 1.25 -13.16 -39.92
N LEU A 3 1.12 -13.60 -38.67
CA LEU A 3 0.64 -12.78 -37.55
C LEU A 3 1.72 -11.78 -37.14
N ARG A 4 1.45 -10.49 -37.39
CA ARG A 4 2.21 -9.34 -36.88
C ARG A 4 1.83 -9.10 -35.42
N ILE A 5 2.79 -9.22 -34.50
CA ILE A 5 2.64 -8.64 -33.16
C ILE A 5 3.09 -7.18 -33.24
N SER A 6 2.10 -6.29 -33.18
CA SER A 6 2.28 -4.85 -33.13
C SER A 6 2.70 -4.43 -31.72
N ALA A 7 3.94 -3.97 -31.56
CA ALA A 7 4.32 -3.15 -30.41
C ALA A 7 3.46 -1.88 -30.37
N LYS A 8 2.73 -1.66 -29.26
CA LYS A 8 2.03 -0.39 -29.03
C LYS A 8 1.91 -0.06 -27.54
N ARG A 9 2.46 1.13 -27.24
CA ARG A 9 2.05 2.15 -26.25
C ARG A 9 2.68 2.06 -24.86
N GLY A 10 3.61 2.99 -24.65
CA GLY A 10 4.07 3.42 -23.35
C GLY A 10 2.95 3.95 -22.45
N PHE A 11 3.13 3.69 -21.17
CA PHE A 11 2.34 4.24 -20.08
C PHE A 11 2.49 5.76 -20.07
N THR A 12 1.40 6.45 -20.40
CA THR A 12 1.20 7.83 -19.99
C THR A 12 0.09 7.81 -18.95
N HIS A 13 0.45 8.16 -17.71
CA HIS A 13 -0.52 8.36 -16.64
C HIS A 13 -1.50 9.46 -17.05
N ARG A 14 -2.74 9.06 -17.34
CA ARG A 14 -3.89 9.98 -17.44
C ARG A 14 -4.46 10.17 -16.05
N TRP A 15 -3.96 11.17 -15.34
CA TRP A 15 -4.68 11.81 -14.25
C TRP A 15 -4.77 13.30 -14.58
N ALA A 16 -5.71 13.64 -15.46
CA ALA A 16 -6.03 15.03 -15.78
C ALA A 16 -7.44 15.32 -15.26
N ALA A 17 -7.50 16.00 -14.12
CA ALA A 17 -8.71 16.63 -13.64
C ALA A 17 -9.18 17.69 -14.66
N SER A 18 -10.43 17.53 -15.06
CA SER A 18 -11.25 18.54 -15.71
C SER A 18 -11.19 19.88 -14.95
N LYS A 19 -10.91 20.98 -15.66
CA LYS A 19 -11.73 22.21 -15.64
C LYS A 19 -11.29 23.18 -16.73
N ARG A 20 -12.22 23.51 -17.62
CA ARG A 20 -12.25 24.79 -18.34
C ARG A 20 -12.56 25.88 -17.34
N ALA A 21 -11.80 26.97 -17.35
CA ALA A 21 -12.30 28.30 -17.03
C ALA A 21 -11.37 29.35 -17.64
N SER A 22 -12.01 30.23 -18.39
CA SER A 22 -11.60 31.55 -18.85
C SER A 22 -10.70 32.33 -17.89
N ASN A 23 -9.63 32.92 -18.42
CA ASN A 23 -9.47 34.38 -18.47
C ASN A 23 -8.22 34.77 -19.27
N SER A 24 -8.44 35.49 -20.36
CA SER A 24 -7.40 36.14 -21.14
C SER A 24 -7.09 37.52 -20.53
N CYS A 25 -5.97 37.65 -19.84
CA CYS A 25 -5.28 38.93 -19.69
C CYS A 25 -4.03 38.86 -20.57
N ARG A 26 -4.07 39.54 -21.72
CA ARG A 26 -2.94 39.71 -22.61
C ARG A 26 -2.04 40.82 -22.07
N GLY A 27 -0.85 40.46 -21.59
CA GLY A 27 0.28 41.36 -21.48
C GLY A 27 1.37 40.87 -22.43
N GLN A 28 1.65 41.65 -23.47
CA GLN A 28 2.74 41.39 -24.42
C GLN A 28 4.06 41.90 -23.83
N SER A 29 5.13 41.11 -23.93
CA SER A 29 6.51 41.61 -24.00
C SER A 29 7.44 40.55 -24.59
N THR A 30 7.73 40.75 -25.87
CA THR A 30 8.96 40.52 -26.64
C THR A 30 10.10 39.62 -26.10
N LEU A 31 10.30 38.50 -26.81
CA LEU A 31 11.53 38.05 -27.48
C LEU A 31 12.90 38.35 -26.85
N VAL A 32 13.62 37.28 -26.45
CA VAL A 32 15.01 37.01 -26.89
C VAL A 32 15.24 35.49 -26.93
N SER A 33 15.73 34.97 -28.06
CA SER A 33 16.32 33.62 -28.20
C SER A 33 17.83 33.79 -28.41
N PRO A 34 18.66 32.84 -27.95
CA PRO A 34 19.49 32.20 -28.94
C PRO A 34 19.62 30.67 -28.80
N ARG A 35 19.87 30.09 -29.97
CA ARG A 35 20.13 28.69 -30.31
C ARG A 35 21.30 28.08 -29.52
N GLY A 36 21.17 26.81 -29.16
CA GLY A 36 22.28 25.95 -28.73
C GLY A 36 21.93 24.48 -28.86
N LYS A 37 22.42 23.86 -29.95
CA LYS A 37 22.22 22.45 -30.33
C LYS A 37 22.82 21.48 -29.30
N ARG A 38 22.19 20.32 -29.08
CA ARG A 38 22.77 18.97 -29.29
C ARG A 38 21.74 17.87 -28.97
N SER A 39 21.51 17.02 -29.97
CA SER A 39 20.72 15.79 -29.91
C SER A 39 21.57 14.65 -29.34
N PRO A 40 21.08 13.82 -28.40
CA PRO A 40 21.75 12.58 -28.03
C PRO A 40 21.41 11.46 -29.04
N ARG A 41 22.47 10.82 -29.53
CA ARG A 41 22.50 9.69 -30.46
C ARG A 41 21.70 8.49 -29.95
N ALA A 42 21.02 7.84 -30.90
CA ALA A 42 20.42 6.51 -30.75
C ALA A 42 21.49 5.44 -30.47
N LEU A 43 21.17 4.51 -29.56
CA LEU A 43 21.94 3.30 -29.29
C LEU A 43 21.50 2.18 -30.26
N PRO A 44 22.42 1.32 -30.73
CA PRO A 44 22.11 0.29 -31.71
C PRO A 44 21.38 -0.94 -31.12
N ASN A 45 20.47 -1.48 -31.92
CA ASN A 45 19.74 -2.73 -31.72
C ASN A 45 20.69 -3.93 -31.57
N LEU A 46 20.48 -4.73 -30.53
CA LEU A 46 21.02 -6.09 -30.42
C LEU A 46 19.90 -7.07 -30.76
N THR A 47 20.01 -7.66 -31.95
CA THR A 47 19.28 -8.85 -32.40
C THR A 47 19.88 -10.10 -31.76
N LEU A 48 19.05 -10.92 -31.14
CA LEU A 48 19.37 -12.32 -30.84
C LEU A 48 18.44 -13.21 -31.67
N GLU A 49 19.03 -13.88 -32.66
CA GLU A 49 18.40 -14.97 -33.41
C GLU A 49 18.33 -16.25 -32.58
N GLY A 50 17.29 -17.03 -32.86
CA GLY A 50 16.83 -18.14 -32.03
C GLY A 50 17.56 -19.46 -32.21
N ARG A 51 17.20 -20.41 -31.35
CA ARG A 51 17.19 -21.84 -31.71
C ARG A 51 15.90 -22.48 -31.21
N ASN A 52 15.24 -23.11 -32.17
CA ASN A 52 14.00 -23.86 -32.09
C ASN A 52 14.35 -25.34 -31.91
N ARG A 53 13.69 -26.06 -30.99
CA ARG A 53 13.47 -27.52 -31.08
C ARG A 53 12.14 -27.91 -30.41
N GLN A 54 11.24 -28.38 -31.26
CA GLN A 54 10.16 -29.36 -31.08
C GLN A 54 10.62 -30.56 -30.20
N SER A 55 9.82 -31.46 -29.61
CA SER A 55 8.38 -31.76 -29.45
C SER A 55 8.34 -33.11 -28.70
N GLY A 56 7.31 -33.43 -27.89
CA GLY A 56 7.16 -34.81 -27.39
C GLY A 56 6.08 -34.99 -26.33
N SER A 57 4.99 -35.63 -26.74
CA SER A 57 3.74 -35.98 -26.06
C SER A 57 3.76 -37.31 -25.29
N GLY A 58 2.83 -37.49 -24.34
CA GLY A 58 2.39 -38.79 -23.78
C GLY A 58 2.09 -38.70 -22.26
N SER A 59 0.86 -38.40 -21.85
CA SER A 59 -0.32 -39.28 -21.60
C SER A 59 -0.26 -40.10 -20.31
N GLU A 60 -1.08 -39.66 -19.35
CA GLU A 60 -2.03 -40.39 -18.49
C GLU A 60 -1.65 -41.72 -17.82
N GLY A 61 -1.79 -41.73 -16.48
CA GLY A 61 -1.87 -42.91 -15.65
C GLY A 61 -2.56 -42.60 -14.32
N GLN A 62 -3.89 -42.68 -14.31
CA GLN A 62 -4.73 -42.63 -13.11
C GLN A 62 -4.52 -43.86 -12.23
N GLY A 63 -4.27 -43.65 -10.94
CA GLY A 63 -4.28 -44.68 -9.91
C GLY A 63 -4.83 -44.13 -8.61
N ARG A 64 -6.15 -44.25 -8.41
CA ARG A 64 -6.80 -44.07 -7.11
C ARG A 64 -6.35 -45.18 -6.17
N ARG A 65 -5.94 -44.85 -4.95
CA ARG A 65 -6.06 -45.74 -3.79
C ARG A 65 -6.53 -44.95 -2.59
N GLU A 66 -7.57 -45.49 -1.98
CA GLU A 66 -8.39 -44.91 -0.94
C GLU A 66 -7.89 -45.29 0.46
N THR A 67 -8.06 -44.33 1.39
CA THR A 67 -8.26 -44.48 2.85
C THR A 67 -7.10 -44.93 3.76
N ARG A 68 -6.77 -44.08 4.74
CA ARG A 68 -7.04 -44.20 6.20
C ARG A 68 -5.95 -43.52 7.03
N GLY A 69 -6.37 -42.97 8.16
CA GLY A 69 -5.50 -42.79 9.34
C GLY A 69 -5.12 -41.35 9.60
N GLY A 70 -5.76 -40.72 10.58
CA GLY A 70 -5.24 -39.51 11.19
C GLY A 70 -4.00 -39.83 12.02
N GLU A 71 -3.06 -38.90 12.05
CA GLU A 71 -1.99 -38.85 13.05
C GLU A 71 -1.48 -37.41 13.13
N ASP A 72 -1.52 -36.88 14.36
CA ASP A 72 -0.71 -35.80 14.91
C ASP A 72 0.02 -34.87 13.92
N ARG A 73 -0.49 -33.65 13.76
CA ARG A 73 0.33 -32.51 13.31
C ARG A 73 1.27 -32.09 14.44
N LYS A 74 2.22 -32.96 14.81
CA LYS A 74 3.45 -32.52 15.48
C LYS A 74 4.14 -31.56 14.53
N GLY A 75 4.37 -30.34 15.01
CA GLY A 75 4.90 -29.23 14.24
C GLY A 75 6.12 -29.65 13.43
N VAL A 76 5.96 -29.65 12.10
CA VAL A 76 7.09 -29.75 11.17
C VAL A 76 7.84 -28.43 11.27
N VAL A 77 8.78 -28.34 12.21
CA VAL A 77 9.82 -27.31 12.17
C VAL A 77 10.59 -27.57 10.88
N ARG A 78 10.48 -26.66 9.89
CA ARG A 78 11.31 -26.74 8.69
C ARG A 78 12.77 -26.78 9.16
N LEU A 79 13.50 -27.85 8.83
CA LEU A 79 14.92 -28.03 9.19
C LEU A 79 15.80 -26.83 8.77
N GLU A 80 15.34 -26.04 7.81
CA GLU A 80 15.93 -24.77 7.37
C GLU A 80 15.92 -23.64 8.42
N THR A 81 15.21 -23.81 9.54
CA THR A 81 15.08 -22.79 10.61
C THR A 81 15.95 -23.07 11.83
N LEU A 82 16.67 -24.20 11.84
CA LEU A 82 17.59 -24.58 12.91
C LEU A 82 19.00 -24.78 12.36
N THR A 83 20.01 -24.32 13.10
CA THR A 83 21.40 -24.72 12.92
C THR A 83 21.53 -26.24 13.08
N PRO A 84 22.60 -26.87 12.56
CA PRO A 84 22.87 -28.29 12.77
C PRO A 84 22.91 -28.70 14.26
N GLN A 85 23.11 -27.75 15.18
CA GLN A 85 23.10 -27.95 16.64
C GLN A 85 21.72 -27.69 17.29
N GLY A 86 20.65 -27.54 16.50
CA GLY A 86 19.28 -27.37 17.00
C GLY A 86 18.95 -25.98 17.54
N ARG A 87 19.75 -24.94 17.25
CA ARG A 87 19.44 -23.55 17.61
C ARG A 87 18.71 -22.83 16.48
N TRP A 88 17.73 -21.98 16.79
CA TRP A 88 17.06 -21.12 15.82
C TRP A 88 18.05 -20.29 14.99
N LEU A 89 17.89 -20.33 13.68
CA LEU A 89 18.57 -19.46 12.71
C LEU A 89 17.91 -18.08 12.76
N MET A 90 18.12 -17.36 13.86
CA MET A 90 17.83 -15.94 13.93
C MET A 90 19.08 -15.19 13.46
N ASP A 91 18.95 -14.47 12.36
CA ASP A 91 20.05 -13.72 11.78
C ASP A 91 20.03 -12.24 12.18
N LYS A 92 21.17 -11.57 12.01
CA LYS A 92 21.28 -10.12 12.25
C LYS A 92 20.33 -9.33 11.34
N ARG A 93 20.00 -9.88 10.16
CA ARG A 93 19.09 -9.26 9.19
C ARG A 93 17.69 -9.07 9.77
N SER A 94 17.15 -10.08 10.43
CA SER A 94 15.86 -10.00 11.11
C SER A 94 15.84 -8.88 12.16
N VAL A 95 16.90 -8.77 12.95
CA VAL A 95 17.03 -7.72 13.97
C VAL A 95 17.20 -6.33 13.33
N HIS A 96 18.01 -6.21 12.27
CA HIS A 96 18.19 -4.96 11.55
C HIS A 96 16.88 -4.48 10.94
N PHE A 97 16.12 -5.38 10.31
CA PHE A 97 14.81 -5.06 9.77
C PHE A 97 13.84 -4.58 10.84
N LEU A 98 13.81 -5.22 12.02
CA LEU A 98 12.97 -4.76 13.13
C LEU A 98 13.34 -3.36 13.62
N TYR A 99 14.63 -3.02 13.67
CA TYR A 99 15.07 -1.65 13.97
C TYR A 99 14.71 -0.67 12.85
N GLU A 100 14.84 -1.07 11.59
CA GLU A 100 14.50 -0.26 10.42
C GLU A 100 13.00 0.08 10.39
N VAL A 101 12.12 -0.91 10.55
CA VAL A 101 10.65 -0.68 10.65
C VAL A 101 10.30 0.20 11.86
N GLY A 102 11.07 0.10 12.96
CA GLY A 102 10.91 0.98 14.11
C GLY A 102 11.05 2.47 13.79
N LEU A 103 11.74 2.84 12.70
CA LEU A 103 11.83 4.23 12.24
C LEU A 103 10.49 4.80 11.76
N LEU A 104 9.53 3.97 11.34
CA LEU A 104 8.19 4.43 10.94
C LEU A 104 7.44 5.14 12.10
N ALA A 105 7.78 4.83 13.35
CA ALA A 105 7.23 5.55 14.51
C ALA A 105 7.80 6.97 14.65
N GLN A 106 8.95 7.25 14.04
CA GLN A 106 9.59 8.57 14.04
C GLN A 106 9.24 9.39 12.80
N ILE A 107 8.83 8.74 11.70
CA ILE A 107 8.41 9.41 10.47
C ILE A 107 6.97 9.92 10.65
N GLN A 108 6.80 11.23 10.61
CA GLN A 108 5.49 11.87 10.67
C GLN A 108 4.83 11.89 9.31
N ARG A 109 3.51 11.71 9.26
CA ARG A 109 2.75 11.84 8.02
C ARG A 109 2.83 13.27 7.49
N SER A 110 3.56 13.44 6.40
CA SER A 110 3.93 14.74 5.84
C SER A 110 2.73 15.50 5.28
N GLY A 111 1.67 14.79 4.86
CA GLY A 111 0.43 15.41 4.41
C GLY A 111 -0.26 16.24 5.49
N LEU A 112 -0.11 15.89 6.77
CA LEU A 112 -0.77 16.58 7.88
C LEU A 112 -0.22 17.99 8.10
N ALA A 113 0.98 18.31 7.61
CA ALA A 113 1.55 19.65 7.67
C ALA A 113 0.64 20.69 6.99
N PHE A 114 -0.13 20.31 5.96
CA PHE A 114 -1.07 21.20 5.29
C PHE A 114 -2.29 21.58 6.14
N LEU A 115 -2.64 20.77 7.14
CA LEU A 115 -3.75 21.06 8.05
C LEU A 115 -3.33 22.05 9.15
N GLY A 116 -2.03 22.12 9.46
CA GLY A 116 -1.51 22.95 10.55
C GLY A 116 -1.84 22.44 11.95
N PHE A 117 -2.48 21.28 12.07
CA PHE A 117 -2.80 20.61 13.33
C PHE A 117 -2.79 19.10 13.18
N GLY A 118 -2.81 18.42 14.33
CA GLY A 118 -2.77 16.97 14.37
C GLY A 118 -1.38 16.43 14.05
N ARG A 119 -1.06 15.28 14.63
CA ARG A 119 0.21 14.58 14.42
C ARG A 119 -0.10 13.10 14.42
N GLN A 120 0.53 12.40 13.49
CA GLN A 120 0.45 10.96 13.38
C GLN A 120 1.74 10.50 12.69
N SER A 121 2.37 9.49 13.27
CA SER A 121 3.45 8.75 12.63
C SER A 121 2.91 7.78 11.59
N VAL A 122 3.78 7.35 10.66
CA VAL A 122 3.44 6.30 9.70
C VAL A 122 3.06 5.02 10.43
N ALA A 123 3.76 4.67 11.52
CA ALA A 123 3.44 3.49 12.33
C ALA A 123 2.04 3.56 12.98
N GLU A 124 1.64 4.71 13.53
CA GLU A 124 0.28 4.89 14.10
C GLU A 124 -0.81 4.74 13.03
N HIS A 125 -0.54 5.25 11.83
CA HIS A 125 -1.41 5.06 10.67
C HIS A 125 -1.53 3.58 10.30
N SER A 126 -0.42 2.89 10.04
CA SER A 126 -0.44 1.48 9.64
C SER A 126 -1.10 0.58 10.70
N PHE A 127 -0.92 0.89 11.99
CA PHE A 127 -1.57 0.17 13.08
C PHE A 127 -3.10 0.27 13.03
N ARG A 128 -3.65 1.49 12.93
CA ARG A 128 -5.10 1.68 12.88
C ARG A 128 -5.68 1.20 11.55
N MET A 129 -4.98 1.42 10.44
CA MET A 129 -5.33 0.91 9.12
C MET A 129 -5.51 -0.63 9.14
N ALA A 130 -4.61 -1.37 9.78
CA ALA A 130 -4.73 -2.84 9.87
C ALA A 130 -6.03 -3.28 10.59
N HIS A 131 -6.44 -2.55 11.63
CA HIS A 131 -7.71 -2.83 12.33
C HIS A 131 -8.93 -2.49 11.46
N VAL A 132 -8.87 -1.37 10.73
CA VAL A 132 -9.91 -1.02 9.75
C VAL A 132 -10.03 -2.10 8.68
N ALA A 133 -8.91 -2.61 8.17
CA ALA A 133 -8.88 -3.66 7.16
C ALA A 133 -9.57 -4.96 7.64
N LEU A 134 -9.34 -5.38 8.89
CA LEU A 134 -10.04 -6.54 9.46
C LEU A 134 -11.54 -6.32 9.62
N ILE A 135 -11.98 -5.11 9.99
CA ILE A 135 -13.41 -4.76 10.02
C ILE A 135 -14.00 -4.83 8.62
N LEU A 136 -13.31 -4.29 7.61
CA LEU A 136 -13.76 -4.36 6.23
C LEU A 136 -13.86 -5.80 5.74
N ALA A 137 -12.85 -6.64 6.02
CA ALA A 137 -12.86 -8.07 5.69
C ALA A 137 -14.04 -8.80 6.33
N HIS A 138 -14.32 -8.53 7.60
CA HIS A 138 -15.45 -9.13 8.32
C HIS A 138 -16.80 -8.82 7.67
N TRP A 139 -16.97 -7.59 7.18
CA TRP A 139 -18.21 -7.13 6.52
C TRP A 139 -18.17 -7.24 5.00
N HIS A 140 -17.12 -7.82 4.42
CA HIS A 140 -17.00 -8.00 2.99
C HIS A 140 -17.92 -9.15 2.53
N PRO A 141 -18.69 -9.00 1.43
CA PRO A 141 -19.61 -10.05 0.98
C PRO A 141 -18.91 -11.34 0.55
N GLU A 142 -17.66 -11.24 0.12
CA GLU A 142 -16.83 -12.38 -0.28
C GLU A 142 -15.72 -12.62 0.73
N LYS A 143 -15.35 -13.89 0.93
CA LYS A 143 -14.24 -14.24 1.82
C LYS A 143 -12.92 -13.76 1.23
N VAL A 144 -12.17 -12.99 2.01
CA VAL A 144 -10.81 -12.52 1.67
C VAL A 144 -9.76 -13.24 2.52
N ASP A 145 -8.53 -13.32 2.03
CA ASP A 145 -7.40 -13.79 2.84
C ASP A 145 -6.95 -12.68 3.80
N GLU A 146 -7.44 -12.73 5.04
CA GLU A 146 -7.09 -11.75 6.08
C GLU A 146 -5.59 -11.70 6.36
N ALA A 147 -4.89 -12.84 6.26
CA ALA A 147 -3.46 -12.86 6.52
C ALA A 147 -2.70 -12.13 5.40
N LYS A 148 -3.14 -12.27 4.15
CA LYS A 148 -2.60 -11.50 3.03
C LYS A 148 -2.95 -10.02 3.16
N LEU A 149 -4.21 -9.69 3.45
CA LEU A 149 -4.68 -8.32 3.66
C LEU A 149 -3.86 -7.59 4.74
N LEU A 150 -3.58 -8.24 5.87
CA LEU A 150 -2.75 -7.67 6.92
C LEU A 150 -1.31 -7.44 6.48
N ARG A 151 -0.74 -8.32 5.65
CA ARG A 151 0.60 -8.09 5.07
C ARG A 151 0.60 -6.87 4.16
N LEU A 152 -0.42 -6.68 3.33
CA LEU A 152 -0.53 -5.47 2.52
C LEU A 152 -0.57 -4.21 3.41
N CYS A 153 -1.40 -4.21 4.46
CA CYS A 153 -1.52 -3.05 5.36
C CYS A 153 -0.23 -2.76 6.13
N LEU A 154 0.45 -3.78 6.65
CA LEU A 154 1.65 -3.60 7.47
C LEU A 154 2.90 -3.27 6.65
N PHE A 155 2.96 -3.69 5.39
CA PHE A 155 4.17 -3.55 4.57
C PHE A 155 4.10 -2.43 3.52
N HIS A 156 2.92 -1.90 3.18
CA HIS A 156 2.80 -0.93 2.08
C HIS A 156 3.68 0.32 2.24
N ASP A 157 3.78 0.86 3.46
CA ASP A 157 4.60 2.05 3.78
C ASP A 157 6.01 1.70 4.30
N VAL A 158 6.41 0.41 4.33
CA VAL A 158 7.78 0.06 4.72
C VAL A 158 8.85 0.75 3.85
N PRO A 159 8.68 0.96 2.53
CA PRO A 159 9.61 1.76 1.73
C PRO A 159 9.88 3.18 2.29
N GLU A 160 8.94 3.75 3.05
CA GLU A 160 9.06 5.10 3.62
C GLU A 160 10.16 5.21 4.67
N VAL A 161 10.65 4.10 5.25
CA VAL A 161 11.86 4.12 6.10
C VAL A 161 13.09 4.66 5.36
N ARG A 162 13.12 4.54 4.02
CA ARG A 162 14.22 4.99 3.16
C ARG A 162 13.89 6.26 2.37
N THR A 163 12.62 6.50 2.08
CA THR A 163 12.19 7.65 1.26
C THR A 163 11.60 8.80 2.06
N GLY A 164 11.14 8.54 3.30
CA GLY A 164 10.17 9.37 4.01
C GLY A 164 8.76 9.26 3.40
N ASP A 165 7.76 9.75 4.15
CA ASP A 165 6.39 9.91 3.64
C ASP A 165 6.32 11.10 2.67
N HIS A 166 5.99 10.83 1.41
CA HIS A 166 5.81 11.85 0.39
C HIS A 166 4.35 12.31 0.27
N HIS A 167 4.07 13.54 0.71
CA HIS A 167 2.78 14.18 0.49
C HIS A 167 2.53 14.47 -1.00
N TYR A 168 1.29 14.81 -1.35
CA TYR A 168 0.85 15.06 -2.73
C TYR A 168 1.77 16.01 -3.52
N VAL A 169 2.27 17.07 -2.89
CA VAL A 169 3.21 18.00 -3.55
C VAL A 169 4.60 17.38 -3.76
N ASN A 170 5.17 16.57 -2.83
CA ASN A 170 6.44 15.87 -3.04
C ASN A 170 6.36 14.97 -4.26
N ARG A 171 5.28 14.18 -4.38
CA ARG A 171 5.08 13.25 -5.51
C ARG A 171 5.02 13.95 -6.88
N ARG A 172 4.83 15.27 -6.91
CA ARG A 172 4.86 16.06 -8.15
C ARG A 172 6.27 16.43 -8.62
N TYR A 173 7.25 16.45 -7.72
CA TYR A 173 8.61 16.94 -7.95
C TYR A 173 9.71 15.91 -7.62
N VAL A 174 9.39 14.90 -6.82
CA VAL A 174 10.27 13.82 -6.40
C VAL A 174 9.80 12.53 -7.08
N THR A 175 10.69 11.87 -7.80
CA THR A 175 10.45 10.52 -8.33
C THR A 175 11.11 9.53 -7.39
N GLU A 176 10.29 8.76 -6.70
CA GLU A 176 10.76 7.66 -5.86
C GLU A 176 11.45 6.59 -6.73
N ARG A 177 12.64 6.18 -6.32
CA ARG A 177 13.35 5.06 -6.91
C ARG A 177 12.85 3.74 -6.32
N LEU A 178 11.54 3.52 -6.36
CA LEU A 178 10.88 2.43 -5.64
C LEU A 178 11.49 1.05 -5.97
N ALA A 179 11.81 0.80 -7.25
CA ALA A 179 12.44 -0.45 -7.65
C ALA A 179 13.81 -0.68 -6.96
N ASP A 180 14.60 0.38 -6.77
CA ASP A 180 15.90 0.29 -6.10
C ASP A 180 15.70 0.10 -4.58
N VAL A 181 14.74 0.82 -3.99
CA VAL A 181 14.37 0.67 -2.56
C VAL A 181 13.93 -0.76 -2.26
N LEU A 182 13.07 -1.33 -3.10
CA LEU A 182 12.60 -2.70 -2.95
C LEU A 182 13.72 -3.72 -3.13
N LEU A 183 14.61 -3.55 -4.12
CA LEU A 183 15.76 -4.43 -4.31
C LEU A 183 16.70 -4.46 -3.10
N ASP A 184 16.90 -3.31 -2.46
CA ASP A 184 17.72 -3.24 -1.25
C ASP A 184 16.97 -3.86 -0.05
N LEU A 185 15.66 -3.59 0.13
CA LEU A 185 14.85 -4.20 1.19
C LEU A 185 14.79 -5.74 1.06
N GLU A 186 14.71 -6.30 -0.14
CA GLU A 186 14.77 -7.76 -0.35
C GLU A 186 16.03 -8.39 0.26
N GLN A 187 17.14 -7.67 0.27
CA GLN A 187 18.41 -8.14 0.82
C GLN A 187 18.50 -7.94 2.34
N ASP A 188 17.82 -6.93 2.86
CA ASP A 188 17.91 -6.49 4.25
C ASP A 188 16.79 -7.04 5.15
N THR A 189 15.82 -7.77 4.60
CA THR A 189 14.72 -8.39 5.37
C THR A 189 14.74 -9.93 5.31
N PRO A 190 14.15 -10.61 6.30
CA PRO A 190 13.93 -12.06 6.23
C PRO A 190 12.81 -12.45 5.25
N TYR A 191 12.04 -11.49 4.75
CA TYR A 191 10.92 -11.73 3.84
C TYR A 191 11.36 -11.80 2.37
N GLY A 192 12.52 -11.22 2.04
CA GLY A 192 13.03 -11.24 0.67
C GLY A 192 12.02 -10.66 -0.31
N ARG A 193 11.85 -11.36 -1.44
CA ARG A 193 10.94 -10.97 -2.53
C ARG A 193 9.49 -10.82 -2.09
N ASP A 194 9.03 -11.56 -1.08
CA ASP A 194 7.64 -11.50 -0.64
C ASP A 194 7.24 -10.08 -0.22
N LEU A 195 8.16 -9.33 0.41
CA LEU A 195 7.95 -7.92 0.78
C LEU A 195 7.66 -7.06 -0.47
N SER A 196 8.49 -7.18 -1.50
CA SER A 196 8.30 -6.46 -2.76
C SER A 196 6.99 -6.83 -3.43
N GLU A 197 6.62 -8.10 -3.40
CA GLU A 197 5.35 -8.57 -3.95
C GLU A 197 4.15 -7.94 -3.21
N TRP A 198 4.20 -7.83 -1.88
CA TRP A 198 3.14 -7.17 -1.10
C TRP A 198 3.05 -5.68 -1.40
N VAL A 199 4.18 -4.96 -1.45
CA VAL A 199 4.20 -3.52 -1.78
C VAL A 199 3.64 -3.28 -3.19
N LEU A 200 4.14 -4.04 -4.18
CA LEU A 200 3.70 -3.88 -5.57
C LEU A 200 2.24 -4.29 -5.77
N GLU A 201 1.75 -5.29 -5.02
CA GLU A 201 0.35 -5.68 -5.06
C GLU A 201 -0.56 -4.57 -4.49
N PHE A 202 -0.17 -3.97 -3.37
CA PHE A 202 -0.89 -2.82 -2.81
C PHE A 202 -0.97 -1.65 -3.81
N GLU A 203 0.17 -1.28 -4.40
CA GLU A 203 0.26 -0.20 -5.40
C GLU A 203 -0.62 -0.48 -6.63
N LYS A 204 -0.65 -1.74 -7.08
CA LYS A 204 -1.47 -2.14 -8.23
C LYS A 204 -2.96 -2.07 -7.89
N GLY A 205 -3.37 -2.54 -6.71
CA GLY A 205 -4.75 -2.43 -6.23
C GLY A 205 -5.76 -3.31 -6.97
N ASP A 206 -5.31 -4.39 -7.62
CA ASP A 206 -6.18 -5.23 -8.45
C ASP A 206 -6.90 -6.34 -7.66
N SER A 207 -6.25 -6.90 -6.63
CA SER A 207 -6.83 -8.00 -5.84
C SER A 207 -7.89 -7.50 -4.86
N PRO A 208 -8.83 -8.35 -4.43
CA PRO A 208 -9.77 -8.00 -3.36
C PRO A 208 -9.06 -7.52 -2.09
N GLU A 209 -7.98 -8.19 -1.69
CA GLU A 209 -7.19 -7.79 -0.53
C GLU A 209 -6.54 -6.41 -0.73
N ALA A 210 -5.97 -6.13 -1.91
CA ALA A 210 -5.37 -4.82 -2.17
C ALA A 210 -6.40 -3.70 -2.23
N GLN A 211 -7.60 -3.95 -2.79
CA GLN A 211 -8.69 -2.99 -2.78
C GLN A 211 -9.15 -2.67 -1.36
N LEU A 212 -9.31 -3.69 -0.51
CA LEU A 212 -9.65 -3.50 0.90
C LEU A 212 -8.56 -2.79 1.69
N ALA A 213 -7.28 -3.10 1.42
CA ALA A 213 -6.17 -2.39 2.04
C ALA A 213 -6.19 -0.89 1.67
N ARG A 214 -6.42 -0.56 0.40
CA ARG A 214 -6.52 0.84 -0.05
C ARG A 214 -7.73 1.56 0.54
N ASP A 215 -8.86 0.87 0.65
CA ASP A 215 -10.03 1.40 1.38
C ASP A 215 -9.69 1.66 2.84
N ALA A 216 -8.98 0.75 3.50
CA ALA A 216 -8.55 0.92 4.89
C ALA A 216 -7.62 2.12 5.08
N ASP A 217 -6.67 2.37 4.17
CA ASP A 217 -5.81 3.56 4.19
C ASP A 217 -6.65 4.86 4.13
N GLN A 218 -7.61 4.93 3.20
CA GLN A 218 -8.46 6.10 3.05
C GLN A 218 -9.40 6.32 4.25
N LEU A 219 -9.92 5.24 4.83
CA LEU A 219 -10.78 5.28 6.01
C LEU A 219 -10.01 5.63 7.28
N GLU A 220 -8.75 5.21 7.39
CA GLU A 220 -7.87 5.60 8.49
C GLU A 220 -7.65 7.12 8.47
N MET A 221 -7.35 7.70 7.31
CA MET A 221 -7.26 9.16 7.17
C MET A 221 -8.60 9.83 7.48
N LEU A 222 -9.72 9.25 7.07
CA LEU A 222 -11.05 9.78 7.39
C LEU A 222 -11.33 9.79 8.90
N LEU A 223 -10.96 8.73 9.62
CA LEU A 223 -11.05 8.64 11.08
C LEU A 223 -10.20 9.72 11.74
N PHE A 224 -8.95 9.89 11.30
CA PHE A 224 -8.07 10.96 11.79
C PHE A 224 -8.72 12.33 11.61
N LEU A 225 -9.20 12.63 10.40
CA LEU A 225 -9.87 13.90 10.11
C LEU A 225 -11.13 14.10 10.96
N LYS A 226 -11.94 13.06 11.14
CA LYS A 226 -13.13 13.09 12.00
C LYS A 226 -12.77 13.39 13.45
N GLU A 227 -11.76 12.74 14.00
CA GLU A 227 -11.27 12.97 15.36
C GLU A 227 -10.81 14.40 15.57
N GLN A 228 -10.05 14.95 14.61
CA GLN A 228 -9.60 16.33 14.70
C GLN A 228 -10.78 17.31 14.64
N ARG A 229 -11.77 17.05 13.79
CA ARG A 229 -12.99 17.84 13.73
C ARG A 229 -13.77 17.80 15.05
N ASP A 230 -13.92 16.63 15.66
CA ASP A 230 -14.63 16.49 16.93
C ASP A 230 -13.91 17.16 18.10
N LYS A 231 -12.57 17.26 18.04
CA LYS A 231 -11.75 18.04 18.97
C LYS A 231 -11.88 19.57 18.76
N GLY A 232 -12.64 20.01 17.77
CA GLY A 232 -12.90 21.42 17.48
C GLY A 232 -11.97 22.05 16.45
N TYR A 233 -11.12 21.27 15.76
CA TYR A 233 -10.31 21.81 14.66
C TYR A 233 -11.17 22.00 13.40
N GLU A 234 -10.92 23.09 12.67
CA GLU A 234 -11.53 23.32 11.37
C GLU A 234 -10.87 22.43 10.31
N VAL A 235 -11.47 21.27 10.08
CA VAL A 235 -11.02 20.33 9.06
C VAL A 235 -11.61 20.73 7.70
N PRO A 236 -10.79 20.94 6.66
CA PRO A 236 -11.31 21.32 5.35
C PRO A 236 -12.14 20.18 4.73
N GLU A 237 -13.39 20.46 4.35
CA GLU A 237 -14.32 19.48 3.77
C GLU A 237 -13.76 18.80 2.50
N LEU A 238 -12.88 19.49 1.77
CA LEU A 238 -12.20 18.92 0.60
C LEU A 238 -11.41 17.65 0.94
N TRP A 239 -10.80 17.57 2.12
CA TRP A 239 -10.04 16.40 2.56
C TRP A 239 -10.95 15.21 2.84
N ILE A 240 -12.03 15.44 3.59
CA ILE A 240 -13.07 14.44 3.88
C ILE A 240 -13.65 13.90 2.56
N ARG A 241 -14.01 14.82 1.65
CA ARG A 241 -14.51 14.46 0.32
C ARG A 241 -13.49 13.64 -0.47
N ALA A 242 -12.22 14.02 -0.44
CA ALA A 242 -11.16 13.32 -1.18
C ALA A 242 -11.00 11.87 -0.70
N CYS A 243 -11.00 11.63 0.62
CA CYS A 243 -10.99 10.27 1.18
C CYS A 243 -12.18 9.45 0.66
N ARG A 244 -13.41 9.98 0.79
CA ARG A 244 -14.63 9.29 0.34
C ARG A 244 -14.63 8.94 -1.14
N GLN A 245 -14.12 9.84 -1.99
CA GLN A 245 -14.08 9.64 -3.44
C GLN A 245 -13.11 8.55 -3.89
N ARG A 246 -12.13 8.19 -3.05
CA ARG A 246 -11.15 7.14 -3.35
C ARG A 246 -11.58 5.76 -2.85
N LEU A 247 -12.68 5.66 -2.10
CA LEU A 247 -13.22 4.39 -1.62
C LEU A 247 -13.77 3.56 -2.78
N LEU A 248 -13.31 2.32 -2.86
CA LEU A 248 -13.54 1.36 -3.93
C LEU A 248 -14.77 0.49 -3.63
N THR A 249 -14.84 -0.07 -2.42
CA THR A 249 -15.90 -1.04 -2.05
C THR A 249 -17.11 -0.39 -1.42
N LYS A 250 -18.28 -1.03 -1.59
CA LYS A 250 -19.53 -0.60 -0.93
C LYS A 250 -19.43 -0.71 0.59
N THR A 251 -18.74 -1.72 1.10
CA THR A 251 -18.52 -1.91 2.54
C THR A 251 -17.73 -0.73 3.12
N ALA A 252 -16.66 -0.29 2.45
CA ALA A 252 -15.90 0.87 2.89
C ALA A 252 -16.69 2.17 2.81
N GLN A 253 -17.47 2.36 1.74
CA GLN A 253 -18.36 3.53 1.60
C GLN A 253 -19.40 3.58 2.71
N ALA A 254 -20.02 2.45 3.06
CA ALA A 254 -20.96 2.38 4.17
C ALA A 254 -20.29 2.70 5.52
N LEU A 255 -19.10 2.15 5.77
CA LEU A 255 -18.34 2.43 6.98
C LEU A 255 -17.94 3.92 7.07
N ALA A 256 -17.61 4.56 5.96
CA ALA A 256 -17.31 6.00 5.92
C ALA A 256 -18.49 6.86 6.41
N GLU A 257 -19.72 6.52 6.01
CA GLU A 257 -20.90 7.25 6.47
C GLU A 257 -21.09 7.11 7.98
N VAL A 258 -20.90 5.89 8.52
CA VAL A 258 -20.99 5.63 9.97
C VAL A 258 -19.88 6.39 10.73
N ILE A 259 -18.65 6.40 10.22
CA ILE A 259 -17.54 7.16 10.81
C ILE A 259 -17.90 8.65 10.91
N LEU A 260 -18.52 9.21 9.87
CA LEU A 260 -18.81 10.64 9.83
C LEU A 260 -19.93 11.07 10.78
N THR A 261 -20.82 10.15 11.19
CA THR A 261 -21.92 10.42 12.13
C THR A 261 -21.62 9.99 13.57
N THR A 262 -20.60 9.17 13.79
CA THR A 262 -20.20 8.71 15.14
C THR A 262 -19.16 9.67 15.73
N ARG A 263 -19.33 10.15 16.96
CA ARG A 263 -18.28 10.94 17.64
C ARG A 263 -17.13 10.04 18.10
N PHE A 264 -15.91 10.58 18.04
CA PHE A 264 -14.70 9.81 18.36
C PHE A 264 -14.63 9.28 19.81
N ASP A 265 -15.37 9.89 20.73
CA ASP A 265 -15.35 9.60 22.18
C ASP A 265 -16.55 8.78 22.65
N GLU A 266 -17.52 8.49 21.78
CA GLU A 266 -18.74 7.72 22.09
C GLU A 266 -18.42 6.31 22.62
N TRP A 267 -17.34 5.69 22.14
CA TRP A 267 -17.01 4.28 22.44
C TRP A 267 -16.84 3.98 23.93
N TRP A 268 -16.36 4.94 24.73
CA TRP A 268 -16.23 4.78 26.18
C TRP A 268 -17.35 5.49 26.95
N GLN A 269 -17.93 6.58 26.41
CA GLN A 269 -18.97 7.34 27.09
C GLN A 269 -20.26 6.53 27.28
N HIS A 270 -20.70 5.78 26.26
CA HIS A 270 -21.91 4.96 26.39
C HIS A 270 -21.82 3.86 27.45
N ARG A 271 -20.60 3.46 27.83
CA ARG A 271 -20.38 2.34 28.74
C ARG A 271 -19.89 2.75 30.13
N TRP A 272 -19.19 3.88 30.22
CA TRP A 272 -18.58 4.36 31.46
C TRP A 272 -18.86 5.84 31.79
N GLY A 273 -19.50 6.59 30.89
CA GLY A 273 -19.73 8.03 31.01
C GLY A 273 -21.01 8.43 31.76
N GLU A 274 -22.01 7.55 31.86
CA GLU A 274 -23.25 7.82 32.59
C GLU A 274 -23.42 6.86 33.78
N THR A 275 -23.26 7.42 34.99
CA THR A 275 -23.60 6.82 36.30
C THR A 275 -22.98 5.44 36.62
N ARG A 276 -21.70 5.45 37.00
CA ARG A 276 -21.37 4.82 38.29
C ARG A 276 -21.07 5.96 39.23
N GLU A 277 -21.90 6.14 40.26
CA GLU A 277 -21.54 6.97 41.42
C GLU A 277 -20.09 6.60 41.77
N PHE A 278 -19.19 7.56 41.59
CA PHE A 278 -17.84 7.48 42.11
C PHE A 278 -18.00 7.47 43.64
N ARG A 279 -18.21 6.29 44.23
CA ARG A 279 -18.13 6.14 45.67
C ARG A 279 -16.65 6.28 46.03
N PRO A 280 -16.29 7.28 46.86
CA PRO A 280 -14.91 7.50 47.27
C PRO A 280 -14.33 6.31 48.03
#